data_AF-M5V6D1-F1
#
_entry.id   AF-M5V6D1-F1
#
_cell.length_a   1.000
_cell.length_b   1.000
_cell.length_c   1.000
_cell.angle_alpha   90.00
_cell.angle_beta   90.00
_cell.angle_gamma   90.00
#
_symmetry.space_group_name_H-M   'P 1'
#
loop_
_entity.id
_entity.type
_entity.pdbx_description
1 polymer ?
#
loop_
_entity_poly.entity_id
_entity_poly.type
_entity_poly.pdbx_seq_one_letter_code
_entity_poly.pdbx_strand_id
1 'polypeptide(L)'
;MISSLRIFLSRFNSNPWFLFSQAFLLFLLSNGILSQFVCRKDLSESKRFEVSESTRKIFQDLRSPVYIDAYYSSKIPGEYRTRLDLTKELLSEIASLGGSNAVLRFHDPDTSVEEQKKAIEAGIEPQILEKTERGSSQIKQAFFGLTLTLEAGKETIPVAFYAEEIEYQIVTTLRKMIRSSSGIGILSIPGTLSTASSGVGKDTIGIFTNQILKEEYGPLPEVRLEEEDIQDSLHTLLWIGGGALSEIASYRLDQFLMKGGNLVLLFKSMDFRLEPPDREKGIETNPISAGIAKPVPRIEEQNLIFESYGFRVNTDMVLDPSSSLPIGPLMEVEPGVIGRYAYSPWILAENSRKMLSEVSPFTKPLKNLLLPWISSLTLFPDRQPKVKMEPILLSSEEAEIRSSIVALGEKQIFATPFRSGNKKIVLGAVLEGSFRSAFSSAPKTFKKTNLFLKQTSEGKNSRILVVGSPYLVSDLLAHPETRKIYKDSNIPFLLNALDISGGDSDLIRIRGKKSAFLKLNPFSDTEKITFSFLNLLGIPFLLGLYTYLRIRRRNSPQGKNPKS
;
A
#
# COMPACT_ATOMS: atom_id res chain seq x y z
N MET A 1 -35.65 -64.55 21.71
CA MET A 1 -35.22 -63.80 20.50
C MET A 1 -34.34 -62.60 20.83
N ILE A 2 -34.68 -61.78 21.84
CA ILE A 2 -33.85 -60.62 22.24
C ILE A 2 -32.52 -61.04 22.90
N SER A 3 -32.51 -62.12 23.70
CA SER A 3 -31.27 -62.61 24.35
C SER A 3 -30.27 -63.21 23.35
N SER A 4 -30.75 -63.93 22.33
CA SER A 4 -29.91 -64.51 21.28
C SER A 4 -29.28 -63.44 20.40
N LEU A 5 -30.02 -62.36 20.10
CA LEU A 5 -29.48 -61.22 19.35
C LEU A 5 -28.40 -60.49 20.15
N ARG A 6 -28.59 -60.32 21.46
CA ARG A 6 -27.63 -59.65 22.36
C ARG A 6 -26.34 -60.44 22.52
N ILE A 7 -26.42 -61.76 22.64
CA ILE A 7 -25.26 -62.66 22.71
C ILE A 7 -24.53 -62.70 21.36
N PHE A 8 -25.27 -62.76 20.25
CA PHE A 8 -24.71 -62.71 18.89
C PHE A 8 -23.94 -61.41 18.61
N LEU A 9 -24.51 -60.26 18.98
CA LEU A 9 -23.86 -58.95 18.87
C LEU A 9 -22.64 -58.83 19.80
N SER A 10 -22.67 -59.42 21.00
CA SER A 10 -21.54 -59.39 21.94
C SER A 10 -20.30 -60.17 21.46
N ARG A 11 -20.49 -61.23 20.66
CA ARG A 11 -19.40 -62.01 20.06
C ARG A 11 -18.72 -61.30 18.89
N PHE A 12 -19.46 -60.45 18.17
CA PHE A 12 -18.88 -59.63 17.10
C PHE A 12 -18.06 -58.46 17.66
N ASN A 13 -18.48 -57.90 18.80
CA ASN A 13 -17.81 -56.77 19.44
C ASN A 13 -16.40 -57.09 20.00
N SER A 14 -16.08 -58.38 20.19
CA SER A 14 -14.76 -58.85 20.63
C SER A 14 -13.87 -59.35 19.49
N ASN A 15 -14.34 -59.32 18.23
CA ASN A 15 -13.55 -59.68 17.07
C ASN A 15 -12.72 -58.46 16.59
N PRO A 16 -11.38 -58.52 16.61
CA PRO A 16 -10.53 -57.39 16.20
C PRO A 16 -10.78 -56.95 14.74
N TRP A 17 -11.17 -57.86 13.85
CA TRP A 17 -11.51 -57.53 12.46
C TRP A 17 -12.82 -56.74 12.33
N PHE A 18 -13.80 -57.00 13.19
CA PHE A 18 -15.04 -56.24 13.21
C PHE A 18 -14.82 -54.81 13.74
N LEU A 19 -14.05 -54.66 14.82
CA LEU A 19 -13.65 -53.34 15.33
C LEU A 19 -12.82 -52.56 14.29
N PHE A 20 -11.90 -53.22 13.60
CA PHE A 20 -11.13 -52.60 12.51
C PHE A 20 -12.03 -52.15 11.36
N SER A 21 -12.97 -52.99 10.93
CA SER A 21 -13.94 -52.64 9.89
C SER A 21 -14.82 -51.45 10.28
N GLN A 22 -15.31 -51.40 11.52
CA GLN A 22 -16.09 -50.27 12.04
C GLN A 22 -15.25 -49.00 12.10
N ALA A 23 -14.01 -49.07 12.58
CA ALA A 23 -13.10 -47.92 12.61
C ALA A 23 -12.77 -47.41 11.20
N PHE A 24 -12.56 -48.31 10.24
CA PHE A 24 -12.33 -47.96 8.83
C PHE A 24 -13.57 -47.32 8.19
N LEU A 25 -14.75 -47.84 8.47
CA LEU A 25 -16.01 -47.29 7.97
C LEU A 25 -16.29 -45.91 8.57
N LEU A 26 -16.02 -45.74 9.86
CA LEU A 26 -16.14 -44.47 10.56
C LEU A 26 -15.11 -43.46 10.04
N PHE A 27 -13.89 -43.88 9.73
CA PHE A 27 -12.87 -43.05 9.06
C PHE A 27 -13.32 -42.60 7.66
N LEU A 28 -13.91 -43.49 6.86
CA LEU A 28 -14.44 -43.15 5.53
C LEU A 28 -15.61 -42.16 5.62
N LEU A 29 -16.56 -42.39 6.53
CA LEU A 29 -17.70 -41.49 6.75
C LEU A 29 -17.24 -40.14 7.30
N SER A 30 -16.29 -40.14 8.24
CA SER A 30 -15.69 -38.93 8.78
C SER A 30 -14.99 -38.13 7.68
N ASN A 31 -14.22 -38.79 6.81
CA ASN A 31 -13.62 -38.14 5.65
C ASN A 31 -14.66 -37.60 4.67
N GLY A 32 -15.74 -38.33 4.41
CA GLY A 32 -16.82 -37.89 3.53
C GLY A 32 -17.61 -36.70 4.08
N ILE A 33 -17.75 -36.61 5.41
CA ILE A 33 -18.37 -35.45 6.08
C ILE A 33 -17.39 -34.28 6.11
N LEU A 34 -16.13 -34.52 6.50
CA LEU A 34 -15.09 -33.48 6.56
C LEU A 34 -14.75 -32.92 5.17
N SER A 35 -14.87 -33.70 4.10
CA SER A 35 -14.69 -33.20 2.73
C SER A 35 -15.80 -32.26 2.27
N GLN A 36 -16.96 -32.27 2.93
CA GLN A 36 -18.03 -31.29 2.69
C GLN A 36 -17.80 -29.98 3.47
N PHE A 37 -17.00 -30.02 4.54
CA PHE A 37 -16.63 -28.83 5.30
C PHE A 37 -15.37 -28.19 4.71
N VAL A 38 -15.56 -27.31 3.73
CA VAL A 38 -14.48 -26.46 3.21
C VAL A 38 -14.24 -25.30 4.19
N CYS A 39 -13.41 -25.54 5.21
CA CYS A 39 -12.90 -24.47 6.06
C CYS A 39 -11.59 -23.94 5.47
N ARG A 40 -11.66 -22.83 4.74
CA ARG A 40 -10.49 -22.12 4.23
C ARG A 40 -10.30 -20.85 5.05
N LYS A 41 -9.10 -20.68 5.61
CA LYS A 41 -8.72 -19.50 6.37
C LYS A 41 -7.39 -18.99 5.83
N ASP A 42 -7.31 -17.71 5.52
CA ASP A 42 -6.04 -17.12 5.09
C ASP A 42 -5.16 -16.86 6.32
N LEU A 43 -4.00 -17.53 6.34
CA LEU A 43 -2.98 -17.39 7.38
C LEU A 43 -1.92 -16.33 7.02
N SER A 44 -2.06 -15.67 5.86
CA SER A 44 -1.20 -14.55 5.52
C SER A 44 -1.46 -13.38 6.46
N GLU A 45 -0.38 -12.70 6.86
CA GLU A 45 -0.46 -11.59 7.81
C GLU A 45 -1.44 -10.49 7.35
N SER A 46 -1.52 -10.25 6.04
CA SER A 46 -2.38 -9.23 5.45
C SER A 46 -3.74 -9.75 4.97
N LYS A 47 -4.07 -11.02 5.17
CA LYS A 47 -5.31 -11.65 4.67
C LYS A 47 -5.55 -11.37 3.17
N ARG A 48 -4.49 -11.48 2.36
CA ARG A 48 -4.48 -11.07 0.96
C ARG A 48 -5.31 -11.95 0.03
N PHE A 49 -5.74 -13.12 0.48
CA PHE A 49 -6.55 -14.09 -0.27
C PHE A 49 -7.97 -14.24 0.28
N GLU A 50 -8.38 -13.42 1.25
CA GLU A 50 -9.78 -13.30 1.71
C GLU A 50 -10.41 -12.06 1.09
N VAL A 51 -11.71 -12.09 0.78
CA VAL A 51 -12.42 -10.88 0.31
C VAL A 51 -12.59 -9.88 1.46
N SER A 52 -12.36 -8.60 1.17
CA SER A 52 -12.58 -7.53 2.14
C SER A 52 -14.09 -7.26 2.35
N GLU A 53 -14.55 -7.01 3.59
CA GLU A 53 -15.84 -6.31 3.87
C GLU A 53 -16.20 -5.14 2.93
N SER A 54 -15.22 -4.45 2.34
CA SER A 54 -15.44 -3.30 1.48
C SER A 54 -15.99 -3.77 0.14
N THR A 55 -15.31 -4.77 -0.45
CA THR A 55 -15.81 -5.51 -1.61
C THR A 55 -17.14 -6.18 -1.31
N ARG A 56 -17.32 -6.76 -0.11
CA ARG A 56 -18.60 -7.35 0.31
C ARG A 56 -19.74 -6.32 0.23
N LYS A 57 -19.56 -5.12 0.80
CA LYS A 57 -20.56 -4.05 0.72
C LYS A 57 -20.84 -3.63 -0.73
N ILE A 58 -19.78 -3.37 -1.51
CA ILE A 58 -19.91 -2.94 -2.91
C ILE A 58 -20.70 -3.96 -3.73
N PHE A 59 -20.40 -5.26 -3.59
CA PHE A 59 -21.07 -6.31 -4.34
C PHE A 59 -22.50 -6.58 -3.84
N GLN A 60 -22.76 -6.42 -2.54
CA GLN A 60 -24.12 -6.53 -1.98
C GLN A 60 -25.03 -5.36 -2.39
N ASP A 61 -24.47 -4.17 -2.59
CA ASP A 61 -25.19 -2.96 -2.96
C ASP A 61 -25.32 -2.74 -4.48
N LEU A 62 -24.94 -3.74 -5.30
CA LEU A 62 -25.05 -3.67 -6.76
C LEU A 62 -26.51 -3.49 -7.20
N ARG A 63 -26.80 -2.36 -7.86
CA ARG A 63 -28.13 -2.02 -8.38
C ARG A 63 -28.42 -2.60 -9.77
N SER A 64 -27.37 -2.78 -10.57
CA SER A 64 -27.44 -3.32 -11.93
C SER A 64 -26.56 -4.57 -12.03
N PRO A 65 -26.91 -5.55 -12.88
CA PRO A 65 -26.12 -6.75 -13.04
C PRO A 65 -24.73 -6.43 -13.63
N VAL A 66 -23.69 -6.96 -12.98
CA VAL A 66 -22.30 -6.93 -13.46
C VAL A 66 -21.99 -8.30 -14.06
N TYR A 67 -21.57 -8.32 -15.32
CA TYR A 67 -21.04 -9.54 -15.95
C TYR A 67 -19.52 -9.55 -15.86
N ILE A 68 -18.98 -10.64 -15.33
CA ILE A 68 -17.54 -10.87 -15.19
C ILE A 68 -17.19 -12.03 -16.11
N ASP A 69 -16.69 -11.71 -17.31
CA ASP A 69 -16.20 -12.72 -18.26
C ASP A 69 -14.70 -12.89 -18.07
N ALA A 70 -14.28 -14.02 -17.53
CA ALA A 70 -12.90 -14.28 -17.12
C ALA A 70 -12.25 -15.32 -18.04
N TYR A 71 -11.20 -14.91 -18.76
CA TYR A 71 -10.51 -15.69 -19.77
C TYR A 71 -9.23 -16.27 -19.19
N TYR A 72 -9.14 -17.59 -19.11
CA TYR A 72 -8.03 -18.32 -18.50
C TYR A 72 -7.65 -19.54 -19.32
N SER A 73 -6.47 -19.50 -19.95
CA SER A 73 -5.86 -20.65 -20.64
C SER A 73 -5.62 -21.82 -19.67
N SER A 74 -6.09 -23.02 -20.01
CA SER A 74 -5.86 -24.25 -19.22
C SER A 74 -4.50 -24.91 -19.44
N LYS A 75 -3.82 -24.67 -20.56
CA LYS A 75 -2.56 -25.35 -20.98
C LYS A 75 -1.29 -24.64 -20.51
N ILE A 76 -1.27 -24.16 -19.26
CA ILE A 76 -0.12 -23.47 -18.65
C ILE A 76 0.92 -24.40 -18.00
N PRO A 77 2.18 -23.95 -17.82
CA PRO A 77 3.17 -24.65 -17.00
C PRO A 77 2.69 -24.81 -15.55
N GLY A 78 3.08 -25.92 -14.91
CA GLY A 78 2.59 -26.29 -13.58
C GLY A 78 2.90 -25.27 -12.48
N GLU A 79 3.97 -24.49 -12.62
CA GLU A 79 4.36 -23.43 -11.66
C GLU A 79 3.33 -22.29 -11.57
N TYR A 80 2.55 -22.05 -12.62
CA TYR A 80 1.50 -21.03 -12.66
C TYR A 80 0.13 -21.56 -12.21
N ARG A 81 -0.08 -22.88 -12.24
CA ARG A 81 -1.38 -23.52 -12.00
C ARG A 81 -1.97 -23.18 -10.64
N THR A 82 -1.16 -23.30 -9.59
CA THR A 82 -1.58 -22.98 -8.22
C THR A 82 -2.10 -21.54 -8.09
N ARG A 83 -1.43 -20.58 -8.74
CA ARG A 83 -1.83 -19.17 -8.67
C ARG A 83 -3.12 -18.91 -9.44
N LEU A 84 -3.30 -19.58 -10.57
CA LEU A 84 -4.51 -19.52 -11.38
C LEU A 84 -5.71 -20.08 -10.61
N ASP A 85 -5.57 -21.23 -9.97
CA ASP A 85 -6.63 -21.85 -9.17
C ASP A 85 -7.04 -20.91 -8.01
N LEU A 86 -6.07 -20.34 -7.30
CA LEU A 86 -6.33 -19.32 -6.25
C LEU A 86 -7.11 -18.10 -6.79
N THR A 87 -6.77 -17.65 -8.01
CA THR A 87 -7.42 -16.49 -8.63
C THR A 87 -8.87 -16.83 -9.02
N LYS A 88 -9.11 -17.99 -9.63
CA LYS A 88 -10.45 -18.46 -10.01
C LYS A 88 -11.35 -18.63 -8.79
N GLU A 89 -10.81 -19.16 -7.69
CA GLU A 89 -11.51 -19.29 -6.43
C GLU A 89 -11.90 -17.93 -5.85
N LEU A 90 -10.96 -16.97 -5.79
CA LEU A 90 -11.24 -15.62 -5.29
C LEU A 90 -12.26 -14.87 -6.15
N LEU A 91 -12.20 -15.02 -7.48
CA LEU A 91 -13.20 -14.48 -8.40
C LEU A 91 -14.59 -15.06 -8.13
N SER A 92 -14.67 -16.36 -7.90
CA SER A 92 -15.93 -17.05 -7.59
C SER A 92 -16.48 -16.58 -6.25
N GLU A 93 -15.62 -16.38 -5.25
CA GLU A 93 -16.01 -15.79 -3.96
C GLU A 93 -16.58 -14.38 -4.16
N ILE A 94 -15.87 -13.49 -4.87
CA ILE A 94 -16.32 -12.11 -5.14
C ILE A 94 -17.68 -12.12 -5.85
N ALA A 95 -17.85 -12.90 -6.91
CA ALA A 95 -19.09 -12.97 -7.66
C ALA A 95 -20.25 -13.50 -6.80
N SER A 96 -20.00 -14.48 -5.92
CA SER A 96 -21.03 -15.03 -5.03
C SER A 96 -21.62 -13.98 -4.07
N LEU A 97 -20.87 -12.92 -3.74
CA LEU A 97 -21.33 -11.85 -2.86
C LEU A 97 -22.42 -10.99 -3.50
N GLY A 98 -22.41 -10.85 -4.83
CA GLY A 98 -23.41 -10.08 -5.58
C GLY A 98 -24.69 -10.84 -5.91
N GLY A 99 -24.77 -12.14 -5.57
CA GLY A 99 -25.95 -12.96 -5.84
C GLY A 99 -26.32 -12.96 -7.32
N SER A 100 -27.57 -12.61 -7.65
CA SER A 100 -28.05 -12.52 -9.04
C SER A 100 -27.46 -11.33 -9.81
N ASN A 101 -26.89 -10.34 -9.12
CA ASN A 101 -26.38 -9.11 -9.72
C ASN A 101 -24.88 -9.19 -10.07
N ALA A 102 -24.23 -10.32 -9.82
CA ALA A 102 -22.85 -10.57 -10.25
C ALA A 102 -22.76 -11.94 -10.95
N VAL A 103 -22.62 -11.93 -12.28
CA VAL A 103 -22.62 -13.13 -13.11
C VAL A 103 -21.21 -13.41 -13.59
N LEU A 104 -20.57 -14.44 -13.03
CA LEU A 104 -19.23 -14.89 -13.41
C LEU A 104 -19.30 -15.98 -14.49
N ARG A 105 -18.49 -15.83 -15.55
CA ARG A 105 -18.34 -16.80 -16.63
C ARG A 105 -16.85 -17.05 -16.88
N PHE A 106 -16.46 -18.31 -16.92
CA PHE A 106 -15.10 -18.70 -17.28
C PHE A 106 -15.04 -19.12 -18.75
N HIS A 107 -14.11 -18.53 -19.49
CA HIS A 107 -13.78 -18.85 -20.88
C HIS A 107 -12.36 -19.41 -20.94
N ASP A 108 -12.15 -20.47 -21.71
CA ASP A 108 -10.82 -21.08 -21.89
C ASP A 108 -10.37 -20.97 -23.35
N PRO A 109 -9.51 -19.98 -23.67
CA PRO A 109 -8.96 -19.76 -25.01
C PRO A 109 -8.21 -20.94 -25.61
N ASP A 110 -7.82 -21.95 -24.83
CA ASP A 110 -7.08 -23.11 -25.32
C ASP A 110 -7.98 -24.25 -25.85
N THR A 111 -9.31 -24.10 -25.67
CA THR A 111 -10.30 -25.11 -26.06
C THR A 111 -10.68 -25.02 -27.52
N SER A 112 -10.80 -23.81 -28.09
CA SER A 112 -11.16 -23.60 -29.48
C SER A 112 -10.62 -22.27 -30.03
N VAL A 113 -10.53 -22.18 -31.37
CA VAL A 113 -10.08 -20.95 -32.06
C VAL A 113 -11.09 -19.82 -31.83
N GLU A 114 -12.37 -20.14 -31.68
CA GLU A 114 -13.44 -19.19 -31.39
C GLU A 114 -13.27 -18.55 -30.01
N GLU A 115 -12.95 -19.34 -28.96
CA GLU A 115 -12.70 -18.81 -27.61
C GLU A 115 -11.43 -17.95 -27.58
N GLN A 116 -10.40 -18.35 -28.33
CA GLN A 116 -9.20 -17.53 -28.53
C GLN A 116 -9.53 -16.19 -29.20
N LYS A 117 -10.36 -16.22 -30.25
CA LYS A 117 -10.79 -15.00 -30.95
C LYS A 117 -11.60 -14.09 -30.03
N LYS A 118 -12.51 -14.64 -29.21
CA LYS A 118 -13.27 -13.87 -28.22
C LYS A 118 -12.36 -13.18 -27.20
N ALA A 119 -11.32 -13.85 -26.72
CA ALA A 119 -10.36 -13.24 -25.80
C ALA A 119 -9.64 -12.05 -26.44
N ILE A 120 -9.17 -12.20 -27.68
CA ILE A 120 -8.50 -11.13 -28.44
C ILE A 120 -9.48 -9.97 -28.72
N GLU A 121 -10.70 -10.25 -29.16
CA GLU A 121 -11.76 -9.24 -29.38
C GLU A 121 -12.17 -8.53 -28.08
N ALA A 122 -12.04 -9.22 -26.94
CA ALA A 122 -12.23 -8.64 -25.62
C ALA A 122 -11.04 -7.78 -25.16
N GLY A 123 -9.96 -7.66 -25.95
CA GLY A 123 -8.77 -6.88 -25.61
C GLY A 123 -7.77 -7.62 -24.72
N ILE A 124 -7.87 -8.95 -24.63
CA ILE A 124 -6.96 -9.78 -23.83
C ILE A 124 -5.88 -10.35 -24.74
N GLU A 125 -4.68 -9.83 -24.58
CA GLU A 125 -3.51 -10.26 -25.34
C GLU A 125 -2.84 -11.49 -24.72
N PRO A 126 -2.23 -12.37 -25.54
CA PRO A 126 -1.51 -13.54 -25.04
C PRO A 126 -0.22 -13.13 -24.33
N GLN A 127 0.00 -13.68 -23.13
CA GLN A 127 1.24 -13.55 -22.39
C GLN A 127 2.17 -14.71 -22.70
N ILE A 128 3.47 -14.43 -22.79
CA ILE A 128 4.51 -15.44 -22.98
C ILE A 128 4.95 -15.98 -21.62
N LEU A 129 4.82 -17.29 -21.44
CA LEU A 129 5.29 -18.04 -20.29
C LEU A 129 6.52 -18.86 -20.68
N GLU A 130 7.60 -18.65 -19.94
CA GLU A 130 8.79 -19.48 -20.07
C GLU A 130 8.66 -20.69 -19.15
N LYS A 131 8.95 -21.87 -19.68
CA LYS A 131 9.07 -23.10 -18.90
C LYS A 131 10.54 -23.50 -18.85
N THR A 132 11.17 -23.42 -17.68
CA THR A 132 12.53 -23.91 -17.47
C THR A 132 12.51 -25.39 -17.08
N GLU A 133 12.69 -26.29 -18.04
CA GLU A 133 12.99 -27.71 -17.78
C GLU A 133 14.43 -28.02 -18.18
N ARG A 134 15.08 -28.91 -17.42
CA ARG A 134 16.50 -29.32 -17.54
C ARG A 134 16.95 -29.45 -19.01
N GLY A 135 17.52 -28.37 -19.57
CA GLY A 135 18.14 -28.34 -20.91
C GLY A 135 17.30 -27.80 -22.07
N SER A 136 16.01 -27.47 -21.89
CA SER A 136 15.19 -26.86 -22.97
C SER A 136 14.26 -25.77 -22.42
N SER A 137 14.34 -24.57 -22.99
CA SER A 137 13.35 -23.51 -22.77
C SER A 137 12.20 -23.67 -23.77
N GLN A 138 10.98 -23.91 -23.26
CA GLN A 138 9.77 -23.88 -24.08
C GLN A 138 8.99 -22.61 -23.78
N ILE A 139 8.70 -21.86 -24.84
CA ILE A 139 7.87 -20.65 -24.82
C ILE A 139 6.41 -21.10 -25.05
N LYS A 140 5.52 -20.77 -24.11
CA LYS A 140 4.08 -21.00 -24.26
C LYS A 140 3.32 -19.68 -24.19
N GLN A 141 2.42 -19.47 -25.13
CA GLN A 141 1.46 -18.37 -25.05
C GLN A 141 0.25 -18.79 -24.22
N ALA A 142 -0.27 -17.88 -23.40
CA ALA A 142 -1.44 -18.13 -22.59
C ALA A 142 -2.21 -16.83 -22.32
N PHE A 143 -3.53 -16.91 -22.26
CA PHE A 143 -4.44 -15.78 -22.13
C PHE A 143 -4.92 -15.64 -20.70
N PHE A 144 -4.74 -14.43 -20.14
CA PHE A 144 -5.18 -14.08 -18.79
C PHE A 144 -5.75 -12.67 -18.76
N GLY A 145 -7.03 -12.58 -18.45
CA GLY A 145 -7.71 -11.30 -18.29
C GLY A 145 -9.16 -11.51 -17.95
N LEU A 146 -9.82 -10.43 -17.60
CA LEU A 146 -11.27 -10.44 -17.42
C LEU A 146 -11.88 -9.18 -18.01
N THR A 147 -13.13 -9.26 -18.41
CA THR A 147 -13.90 -8.09 -18.81
C THR A 147 -15.08 -7.90 -17.88
N LEU A 148 -15.24 -6.67 -17.40
CA LEU A 148 -16.38 -6.23 -16.63
C LEU A 148 -17.35 -5.53 -17.57
N THR A 149 -18.60 -5.99 -17.59
CA THR A 149 -19.67 -5.36 -18.37
C THR A 149 -20.77 -4.88 -17.44
N LEU A 150 -21.09 -3.60 -17.57
CA LEU A 150 -22.18 -2.88 -16.92
C LEU A 150 -23.06 -2.23 -18.00
N GLU A 151 -24.23 -1.72 -17.63
CA GLU A 151 -25.07 -0.92 -18.53
C GLU A 151 -24.32 0.30 -19.10
N ALA A 152 -23.42 0.90 -18.31
CA ALA A 152 -22.64 2.07 -18.70
C ALA A 152 -21.53 1.77 -19.72
N GLY A 153 -21.12 0.51 -19.87
CA GLY A 153 -20.04 0.14 -20.78
C GLY A 153 -19.32 -1.16 -20.41
N LYS A 154 -18.25 -1.44 -21.14
CA LYS A 154 -17.39 -2.60 -20.97
C LYS A 154 -15.96 -2.13 -20.73
N GLU A 155 -15.30 -2.67 -19.71
CA GLU A 155 -13.89 -2.42 -19.41
C GLU A 155 -13.14 -3.75 -19.31
N THR A 156 -11.90 -3.78 -19.82
CA THR A 156 -11.05 -4.96 -19.83
C THR A 156 -9.90 -4.79 -18.85
N ILE A 157 -9.72 -5.79 -18.00
CA ILE A 157 -8.62 -5.86 -17.05
C ILE A 157 -7.64 -6.93 -17.55
N PRO A 158 -6.45 -6.55 -18.02
CA PRO A 158 -5.37 -7.52 -18.22
C PRO A 158 -4.88 -7.99 -16.85
N VAL A 159 -5.05 -9.28 -16.57
CA VAL A 159 -4.76 -9.86 -15.26
C VAL A 159 -3.42 -10.60 -15.34
N ALA A 160 -2.53 -10.35 -14.39
CA ALA A 160 -1.35 -11.19 -14.17
C ALA A 160 -1.73 -12.37 -13.25
N PHE A 161 -0.87 -13.38 -13.11
CA PHE A 161 -1.11 -14.56 -12.25
C PHE A 161 -1.08 -14.27 -10.73
N TYR A 162 -1.61 -13.14 -10.28
CA TYR A 162 -1.55 -12.70 -8.90
C TYR A 162 -2.96 -12.58 -8.33
N ALA A 163 -3.38 -13.60 -7.59
CA ALA A 163 -4.67 -13.62 -6.91
C ALA A 163 -4.81 -12.43 -5.93
N GLU A 164 -3.72 -12.00 -5.32
CA GLU A 164 -3.68 -10.85 -4.42
C GLU A 164 -3.99 -9.49 -5.08
N GLU A 165 -4.01 -9.41 -6.42
CA GLU A 165 -4.30 -8.17 -7.15
C GLU A 165 -5.72 -8.10 -7.69
N ILE A 166 -6.40 -9.24 -7.82
CA ILE A 166 -7.67 -9.34 -8.55
C ILE A 166 -8.78 -8.52 -7.89
N GLU A 167 -8.87 -8.57 -6.56
CA GLU A 167 -9.88 -7.83 -5.80
C GLU A 167 -9.72 -6.32 -6.04
N TYR A 168 -8.48 -5.84 -5.97
CA TYR A 168 -8.18 -4.43 -6.22
C TYR A 168 -8.60 -4.00 -7.62
N GLN A 169 -8.14 -4.73 -8.64
CA GLN A 169 -8.39 -4.39 -10.04
C GLN A 169 -9.89 -4.38 -10.36
N ILE A 170 -10.65 -5.36 -9.85
CA ILE A 170 -12.11 -5.41 -10.07
C ILE A 170 -12.79 -4.22 -9.42
N VAL A 171 -12.50 -3.95 -8.15
CA VAL A 171 -13.19 -2.88 -7.41
C VAL A 171 -12.84 -1.51 -7.97
N THR A 172 -11.58 -1.26 -8.35
CA THR A 172 -11.19 0.01 -8.98
C THR A 172 -11.83 0.19 -10.35
N THR A 173 -11.84 -0.85 -11.19
CA THR A 173 -12.46 -0.79 -12.52
C THR A 173 -13.96 -0.58 -12.42
N LEU A 174 -14.63 -1.32 -11.53
CA LEU A 174 -16.06 -1.15 -11.27
C LEU A 174 -16.40 0.28 -10.82
N ARG A 175 -15.57 0.86 -9.94
CA ARG A 175 -15.72 2.24 -9.48
C ARG A 175 -15.54 3.25 -10.61
N LYS A 176 -14.52 3.07 -11.44
CA LYS A 176 -14.26 3.91 -12.61
C LYS A 176 -15.46 3.89 -13.58
N MET A 177 -16.08 2.73 -13.75
CA MET A 177 -17.28 2.59 -14.59
C MET A 177 -18.53 3.26 -13.98
N ILE A 178 -18.61 3.36 -12.64
CA ILE A 178 -19.75 3.95 -11.93
C ILE A 178 -19.59 5.49 -11.74
N ARG A 179 -18.37 5.99 -11.52
CA ARG A 179 -18.11 7.41 -11.24
C ARG A 179 -17.69 8.18 -12.49
N SER A 180 -18.37 9.29 -12.77
CA SER A 180 -18.11 10.16 -13.92
C SER A 180 -17.10 11.29 -13.68
N SER A 181 -16.86 11.70 -12.43
CA SER A 181 -15.76 12.61 -12.10
C SER A 181 -15.26 12.38 -10.68
N SER A 182 -13.96 12.58 -10.45
CA SER A 182 -13.31 12.40 -9.15
C SER A 182 -13.43 13.60 -8.22
N GLY A 183 -13.72 14.80 -8.74
CA GLY A 183 -13.77 16.05 -7.98
C GLY A 183 -12.42 16.48 -7.39
N ILE A 184 -11.30 15.98 -7.95
CA ILE A 184 -9.93 16.26 -7.50
C ILE A 184 -9.27 17.23 -8.49
N GLY A 185 -8.68 18.32 -8.00
CA GLY A 185 -7.88 19.26 -8.78
C GLY A 185 -6.42 19.30 -8.33
N ILE A 186 -5.48 19.51 -9.26
CA ILE A 186 -4.05 19.69 -8.94
C ILE A 186 -3.74 21.18 -8.97
N LEU A 187 -3.26 21.72 -7.85
CA LEU A 187 -2.84 23.11 -7.77
C LEU A 187 -1.53 23.32 -8.54
N SER A 188 -1.51 24.35 -9.39
CA SER A 188 -0.33 24.77 -10.16
C SER A 188 0.01 26.22 -9.86
N ILE A 189 1.16 26.43 -9.23
CA ILE A 189 1.69 27.75 -8.89
C ILE A 189 3.22 27.73 -9.01
N PRO A 190 3.90 28.89 -9.15
CA PRO A 190 5.35 28.93 -9.11
C PRO A 190 5.91 28.27 -7.83
N GLY A 191 6.67 27.19 -8.00
CA GLY A 191 7.24 26.40 -6.91
C GLY A 191 6.62 25.01 -6.72
N THR A 192 5.49 24.70 -7.35
CA THR A 192 4.99 23.31 -7.42
C THR A 192 5.93 22.43 -8.24
N LEU A 193 5.90 21.12 -7.96
CA LEU A 193 6.66 20.17 -8.77
C LEU A 193 6.07 20.06 -10.18
N SER A 194 6.94 19.78 -11.15
CA SER A 194 6.54 19.71 -12.56
C SER A 194 5.75 18.45 -12.86
N THR A 195 4.58 18.61 -13.49
CA THR A 195 3.77 17.50 -14.03
C THR A 195 4.23 17.08 -15.43
N ALA A 196 5.28 17.71 -15.98
CA ALA A 196 5.75 17.41 -17.32
C ALA A 196 6.26 15.97 -17.44
N SER A 197 5.93 15.33 -18.56
CA SER A 197 6.37 13.97 -18.88
C SER A 197 7.81 13.88 -19.41
N SER A 198 8.47 15.03 -19.61
CA SER A 198 9.80 15.13 -20.23
C SER A 198 10.87 15.39 -19.17
N GLY A 199 11.64 14.35 -18.85
CA GLY A 199 12.70 14.38 -17.84
C GLY A 199 12.22 13.76 -16.53
N VAL A 200 12.76 12.60 -16.16
CA VAL A 200 12.54 11.97 -14.86
C VAL A 200 13.54 12.57 -13.88
N GLY A 201 13.05 13.21 -12.83
CA GLY A 201 13.91 13.86 -11.84
C GLY A 201 13.27 13.98 -10.47
N LYS A 202 13.98 14.65 -9.56
CA LYS A 202 13.50 14.87 -8.19
C LYS A 202 12.34 15.87 -8.10
N ASP A 203 12.29 16.84 -9.01
CA ASP A 203 11.26 17.90 -9.00
C ASP A 203 10.16 17.63 -10.04
N THR A 204 10.03 16.38 -10.51
CA THR A 204 9.00 15.95 -11.45
C THR A 204 8.08 14.93 -10.79
N ILE A 205 6.80 14.99 -11.12
CA ILE A 205 5.73 14.11 -10.62
C ILE A 205 4.86 13.60 -11.78
N GLY A 206 5.44 13.51 -12.98
CA GLY A 206 4.73 13.16 -14.20
C GLY A 206 4.25 11.70 -14.18
N ILE A 207 4.99 10.79 -13.56
CA ILE A 207 4.58 9.40 -13.37
C ILE A 207 3.36 9.34 -12.44
N PHE A 208 3.44 10.06 -11.31
CA PHE A 208 2.35 10.09 -10.34
C PHE A 208 1.06 10.70 -10.94
N THR A 209 1.18 11.84 -11.62
CA THR A 209 0.01 12.59 -12.12
C THR A 209 -0.55 12.04 -13.42
N ASN A 210 0.29 11.81 -14.44
CA ASN A 210 -0.17 11.47 -15.78
C ASN A 210 -0.36 9.97 -16.02
N GLN A 211 0.19 9.12 -15.16
CA GLN A 211 0.00 7.66 -15.22
C GLN A 211 -0.90 7.21 -14.07
N ILE A 212 -0.45 7.34 -12.82
CA ILE A 212 -1.12 6.73 -11.67
C ILE A 212 -2.46 7.41 -11.36
N LEU A 213 -2.48 8.72 -11.14
CA LEU A 213 -3.73 9.43 -10.84
C LEU A 213 -4.70 9.41 -12.03
N LYS A 214 -4.17 9.49 -13.26
CA LYS A 214 -4.98 9.39 -14.47
C LYS A 214 -5.66 8.02 -14.63
N GLU A 215 -4.96 6.94 -14.29
CA GLU A 215 -5.50 5.59 -14.31
C GLU A 215 -6.58 5.40 -13.22
N GLU A 216 -6.35 5.93 -12.02
CA GLU A 216 -7.26 5.76 -10.88
C GLU A 216 -8.49 6.68 -10.92
N TYR A 217 -8.34 7.94 -11.36
CA TYR A 217 -9.35 8.99 -11.23
C TYR A 217 -9.74 9.67 -12.55
N GLY A 218 -9.11 9.29 -13.67
CA GLY A 218 -9.27 10.00 -14.94
C GLY A 218 -8.46 11.30 -15.01
N PRO A 219 -8.66 12.11 -16.06
CA PRO A 219 -7.94 13.37 -16.21
C PRO A 219 -8.29 14.35 -15.07
N LEU A 220 -7.27 14.82 -14.36
CA LEU A 220 -7.43 15.80 -13.29
C LEU A 220 -7.20 17.22 -13.81
N PRO A 221 -8.10 18.18 -13.54
CA PRO A 221 -7.89 19.57 -13.93
C PRO A 221 -6.75 20.21 -13.15
N GLU A 222 -5.94 20.99 -13.85
CA GLU A 222 -4.97 21.91 -13.26
C GLU A 222 -5.71 23.16 -12.78
N VAL A 223 -5.48 23.57 -11.53
CA VAL A 223 -6.14 24.71 -10.90
C VAL A 223 -5.12 25.82 -10.70
N ARG A 224 -5.39 27.00 -11.26
CA ARG A 224 -4.53 28.18 -11.15
C ARG A 224 -5.20 29.28 -10.34
N LEU A 225 -4.96 29.25 -9.04
CA LEU A 225 -5.60 30.15 -8.07
C LEU A 225 -5.25 31.63 -8.25
N GLU A 226 -4.21 31.96 -9.04
CA GLU A 226 -3.89 33.34 -9.38
C GLU A 226 -4.80 33.89 -10.49
N GLU A 227 -5.31 33.01 -11.35
CA GLU A 227 -6.06 33.37 -12.55
C GLU A 227 -7.57 33.24 -12.30
N GLU A 228 -8.03 32.10 -11.79
CA GLU A 228 -9.45 31.74 -11.73
C GLU A 228 -9.92 31.24 -10.36
N ASP A 229 -11.24 31.30 -10.15
CA ASP A 229 -11.88 30.74 -8.97
C ASP A 229 -11.97 29.21 -9.08
N ILE A 230 -11.96 28.53 -7.93
CA ILE A 230 -12.06 27.06 -7.88
C ILE A 230 -13.48 26.64 -8.28
N GLN A 231 -13.58 25.74 -9.26
CA GLN A 231 -14.85 25.20 -9.73
C GLN A 231 -15.60 24.47 -8.61
N ASP A 232 -16.92 24.65 -8.51
CA ASP A 232 -17.74 24.04 -7.44
C ASP A 232 -17.81 22.50 -7.53
N SER A 233 -17.47 21.91 -8.69
CA SER A 233 -17.32 20.47 -8.88
C SER A 233 -16.11 19.88 -8.17
N LEU A 234 -15.14 20.71 -7.78
CA LEU A 234 -13.95 20.27 -7.05
C LEU A 234 -14.24 20.24 -5.56
N HIS A 235 -13.85 19.15 -4.92
CA HIS A 235 -14.01 18.93 -3.49
C HIS A 235 -12.67 18.64 -2.80
N THR A 236 -11.64 18.27 -3.57
CA THR A 236 -10.28 18.05 -3.05
C THR A 236 -9.25 18.73 -3.94
N LEU A 237 -8.34 19.49 -3.33
CA LEU A 237 -7.18 20.07 -4.00
C LEU A 237 -5.90 19.39 -3.54
N LEU A 238 -5.02 19.11 -4.50
CA LEU A 238 -3.70 18.53 -4.29
C LEU A 238 -2.63 19.58 -4.57
N TRP A 239 -1.89 19.99 -3.54
CA TRP A 239 -0.78 20.93 -3.63
C TRP A 239 0.54 20.19 -3.35
N ILE A 240 1.35 20.01 -4.40
CA ILE A 240 2.63 19.28 -4.32
C ILE A 240 3.77 20.20 -4.70
N GLY A 241 4.68 20.46 -3.76
CA GLY A 241 5.90 21.22 -3.99
C GLY A 241 6.07 22.32 -2.95
N GLY A 242 6.35 23.54 -3.39
CA GLY A 242 6.40 24.72 -2.52
C GLY A 242 5.63 25.86 -3.16
N GLY A 243 6.12 27.08 -2.95
CA GLY A 243 5.53 28.30 -3.47
C GLY A 243 4.76 29.07 -2.42
N ALA A 244 4.59 30.37 -2.68
CA ALA A 244 3.79 31.27 -1.86
C ALA A 244 2.62 31.78 -2.70
N LEU A 245 1.43 31.77 -2.13
CA LEU A 245 0.22 32.28 -2.75
C LEU A 245 0.14 33.80 -2.62
N SER A 246 -0.42 34.49 -3.61
CA SER A 246 -0.85 35.87 -3.43
C SER A 246 -2.00 35.98 -2.41
N GLU A 247 -2.35 37.19 -2.00
CA GLU A 247 -3.53 37.42 -1.15
C GLU A 247 -4.82 36.92 -1.84
N ILE A 248 -4.92 37.10 -3.16
CA ILE A 248 -6.08 36.67 -3.97
C ILE A 248 -6.18 35.15 -3.99
N ALA A 249 -5.07 34.46 -4.27
CA ALA A 249 -5.03 33.01 -4.31
C ALA A 249 -5.23 32.39 -2.91
N SER A 250 -4.65 32.99 -1.87
CA SER A 250 -4.88 32.61 -0.47
C SER A 250 -6.34 32.74 -0.08
N TYR A 251 -7.02 33.81 -0.51
CA TYR A 251 -8.45 34.00 -0.28
C TYR A 251 -9.31 32.97 -1.03
N ARG A 252 -8.97 32.64 -2.28
CA ARG A 252 -9.67 31.59 -3.04
C ARG A 252 -9.57 30.22 -2.35
N LEU A 253 -8.36 29.85 -1.90
CA LEU A 253 -8.14 28.62 -1.13
C LEU A 253 -8.88 28.64 0.21
N ASP A 254 -8.88 29.76 0.92
CA ASP A 254 -9.62 29.96 2.16
C ASP A 254 -11.12 29.70 1.97
N GLN A 255 -11.74 30.36 1.00
CA GLN A 255 -13.16 30.20 0.74
C GLN A 255 -13.52 28.79 0.26
N PHE A 256 -12.61 28.11 -0.44
CA PHE A 256 -12.78 26.70 -0.78
C PHE A 256 -12.80 25.80 0.47
N LEU A 257 -11.89 26.00 1.41
CA LEU A 257 -11.94 25.32 2.71
C LEU A 257 -13.23 25.65 3.46
N MET A 258 -13.67 26.91 3.48
CA MET A 258 -14.93 27.30 4.14
C MET A 258 -16.17 26.65 3.49
N LYS A 259 -16.15 26.37 2.18
CA LYS A 259 -17.22 25.63 1.50
C LYS A 259 -17.26 24.13 1.83
N GLY A 260 -16.28 23.62 2.60
CA GLY A 260 -16.12 22.20 2.94
C GLY A 260 -15.15 21.45 2.02
N GLY A 261 -14.30 22.16 1.27
CA GLY A 261 -13.27 21.54 0.44
C GLY A 261 -12.13 20.95 1.26
N ASN A 262 -11.39 20.02 0.66
CA ASN A 262 -10.26 19.33 1.28
C ASN A 262 -8.94 19.70 0.61
N LEU A 263 -7.87 19.76 1.39
CA LEU A 263 -6.52 20.05 0.91
C LEU A 263 -5.58 18.90 1.28
N VAL A 264 -4.95 18.30 0.27
CA VAL A 264 -3.78 17.42 0.43
C VAL A 264 -2.54 18.22 0.08
N LEU A 265 -1.73 18.52 1.08
CA LEU A 265 -0.57 19.41 1.02
C LEU A 265 0.71 18.62 1.25
N LEU A 266 1.49 18.41 0.20
CA LEU A 266 2.83 17.85 0.25
C LEU A 266 3.81 18.99 -0.01
N PHE A 267 4.36 19.56 1.07
CA PHE A 267 4.97 20.89 1.01
C PHE A 267 6.43 20.88 1.43
N LYS A 268 7.30 21.54 0.65
CA LYS A 268 8.70 21.79 0.99
C LYS A 268 8.90 23.23 1.47
N SER A 269 9.57 23.40 2.61
CA SER A 269 10.10 24.69 3.08
C SER A 269 11.55 24.91 2.64
N MET A 270 12.22 23.86 2.17
CA MET A 270 13.61 23.83 1.72
C MET A 270 13.71 23.41 0.25
N ASP A 271 14.55 24.09 -0.51
CA ASP A 271 14.95 23.71 -1.87
C ASP A 271 16.23 22.87 -1.81
N PHE A 272 16.16 21.66 -2.37
CA PHE A 272 17.24 20.68 -2.37
C PHE A 272 17.93 20.71 -3.73
N ARG A 273 19.18 21.14 -3.80
CA ARG A 273 19.95 21.16 -5.05
C ARG A 273 21.00 20.08 -5.01
N LEU A 274 20.90 19.12 -5.92
CA LEU A 274 21.91 18.08 -6.12
C LEU A 274 22.87 18.56 -7.20
N GLU A 275 24.17 18.35 -7.02
CA GLU A 275 25.15 18.59 -8.10
C GLU A 275 24.97 17.52 -9.20
N PRO A 276 25.07 17.86 -10.49
CA PRO A 276 25.04 16.87 -11.57
C PRO A 276 26.22 15.89 -11.42
N PRO A 277 26.05 14.60 -11.74
CA PRO A 277 27.19 13.69 -11.83
C PRO A 277 28.15 14.17 -12.94
N ASP A 278 29.43 14.29 -12.62
CA ASP A 278 30.49 14.59 -13.60
C ASP A 278 30.48 13.54 -14.71
N ARG A 279 30.24 13.97 -15.95
CA ARG A 279 30.16 13.09 -17.14
C ARG A 279 31.52 12.55 -17.62
N GLU A 280 32.64 13.08 -17.12
CA GLU A 280 33.99 12.72 -17.59
C GLU A 280 34.60 11.50 -16.87
N LYS A 281 34.07 11.10 -15.71
CA LYS A 281 34.42 9.83 -15.06
C LYS A 281 33.29 8.85 -15.36
N GLY A 282 33.63 7.68 -15.92
CA GLY A 282 32.68 6.67 -16.39
C GLY A 282 31.74 6.13 -15.31
N ILE A 283 31.14 4.95 -15.56
CA ILE A 283 30.14 4.30 -14.68
C ILE A 283 30.76 3.86 -13.34
N GLU A 284 31.17 4.82 -12.54
CA GLU A 284 31.39 4.70 -11.10
C GLU A 284 30.09 5.15 -10.44
N THR A 285 29.59 4.35 -9.50
CA THR A 285 28.48 4.70 -8.62
C THR A 285 28.93 5.85 -7.72
N ASN A 286 28.87 7.08 -8.25
CA ASN A 286 29.27 8.26 -7.50
C ASN A 286 28.32 8.44 -6.29
N PRO A 287 28.86 8.83 -5.12
CA PRO A 287 28.08 9.12 -3.93
C PRO A 287 27.01 10.17 -4.27
N ILE A 288 25.91 10.17 -3.52
CA ILE A 288 24.94 11.27 -3.52
C ILE A 288 25.75 12.56 -3.51
N SER A 289 25.64 13.32 -4.60
CA SER A 289 26.52 14.44 -4.90
C SER A 289 26.46 15.50 -3.79
N ALA A 290 27.48 16.36 -3.67
CA ALA A 290 27.58 17.36 -2.62
C ALA A 290 26.53 18.47 -2.81
N GLY A 291 25.26 18.12 -2.62
CA GLY A 291 24.14 19.01 -2.73
C GLY A 291 23.98 19.89 -1.51
N ILE A 292 23.11 20.89 -1.64
CA ILE A 292 22.76 21.80 -0.55
C ILE A 292 21.24 21.93 -0.47
N ALA A 293 20.72 21.94 0.76
CA ALA A 293 19.37 22.37 1.08
C ALA A 293 19.40 23.83 1.53
N LYS A 294 18.49 24.66 1.00
CA LYS A 294 18.34 26.09 1.37
C LYS A 294 16.87 26.46 1.53
N PRO A 295 16.50 27.46 2.34
CA PRO A 295 15.10 27.87 2.47
C PRO A 295 14.49 28.31 1.14
N VAL A 296 13.23 27.94 0.90
CA VAL A 296 12.45 28.44 -0.24
C VAL A 296 12.13 29.93 -0.03
N PRO A 297 12.18 30.77 -1.08
CA PRO A 297 11.79 32.18 -0.97
C PRO A 297 10.36 32.35 -0.46
N ARG A 298 10.11 33.39 0.35
CA ARG A 298 8.78 33.77 0.89
C ARG A 298 8.09 32.68 1.73
N ILE A 299 8.83 31.69 2.22
CA ILE A 299 8.30 30.62 3.08
C ILE A 299 7.63 31.16 4.35
N GLU A 300 8.17 32.21 4.96
CA GLU A 300 7.59 32.80 6.18
C GLU A 300 6.24 33.46 5.90
N GLU A 301 6.09 34.15 4.75
CA GLU A 301 4.80 34.73 4.35
C GLU A 301 3.73 33.65 4.17
N GLN A 302 4.09 32.54 3.52
CA GLN A 302 3.19 31.42 3.35
C GLN A 302 2.85 30.72 4.68
N ASN A 303 3.83 30.56 5.57
CA ASN A 303 3.63 29.97 6.88
C ASN A 303 2.67 30.80 7.75
N LEU A 304 2.67 32.14 7.66
CA LEU A 304 1.69 32.96 8.39
C LEU A 304 0.24 32.58 8.05
N ILE A 305 -0.03 32.27 6.78
CA ILE A 305 -1.35 31.78 6.35
C ILE A 305 -1.61 30.38 6.91
N PHE A 306 -0.66 29.44 6.81
CA PHE A 306 -0.83 28.09 7.37
C PHE A 306 -1.08 28.11 8.88
N GLU A 307 -0.41 29.01 9.61
CA GLU A 307 -0.61 29.11 11.05
C GLU A 307 -2.03 29.54 11.39
N SER A 308 -2.69 30.36 10.58
CA SER A 308 -4.11 30.69 10.79
C SER A 308 -5.01 29.44 10.76
N TYR A 309 -4.61 28.39 10.02
CA TYR A 309 -5.27 27.08 10.00
C TYR A 309 -4.74 26.10 11.04
N GLY A 310 -3.78 26.51 11.86
CA GLY A 310 -3.30 25.74 13.00
C GLY A 310 -2.07 24.88 12.74
N PHE A 311 -1.29 25.12 11.68
CA PHE A 311 -0.02 24.41 11.47
C PHE A 311 1.06 25.28 10.84
N ARG A 312 2.32 24.85 10.94
CA ARG A 312 3.48 25.44 10.26
C ARG A 312 4.38 24.34 9.72
N VAL A 313 4.89 24.54 8.50
CA VAL A 313 5.97 23.71 7.94
C VAL A 313 7.27 24.42 8.27
N ASN A 314 8.04 23.88 9.21
CA ASN A 314 9.25 24.53 9.70
C ASN A 314 10.32 24.56 8.59
N THR A 315 11.16 25.60 8.60
CA THR A 315 12.22 25.81 7.62
C THR A 315 13.48 25.04 8.04
N ASP A 316 13.38 23.72 7.98
CA ASP A 316 14.41 22.79 8.43
C ASP A 316 14.42 21.48 7.62
N MET A 317 15.38 20.61 7.93
CA MET A 317 15.47 19.24 7.43
C MET A 317 15.63 18.29 8.61
N VAL A 318 14.83 17.23 8.62
CA VAL A 318 14.92 16.14 9.60
C VAL A 318 15.85 15.05 9.07
N LEU A 319 16.76 14.59 9.94
CA LEU A 319 17.67 13.48 9.67
C LEU A 319 17.42 12.39 10.71
N ASP A 320 17.28 11.14 10.26
CA ASP A 320 16.98 10.01 11.16
C ASP A 320 17.88 8.81 10.85
N PRO A 321 19.13 8.78 11.35
CA PRO A 321 20.09 7.72 11.03
C PRO A 321 19.58 6.31 11.40
N SER A 322 18.74 6.20 12.44
CA SER A 322 18.20 4.93 12.92
C SER A 322 17.19 4.29 11.95
N SER A 323 16.49 5.12 11.19
CA SER A 323 15.29 4.77 10.43
C SER A 323 15.42 5.25 8.98
N SER A 324 16.60 5.09 8.39
CA SER A 324 16.92 5.54 7.03
C SER A 324 17.17 4.41 6.04
N LEU A 325 16.91 4.71 4.78
CA LEU A 325 17.09 3.74 3.69
C LEU A 325 18.59 3.60 3.33
N PRO A 326 19.14 2.37 3.25
CA PRO A 326 20.54 2.12 2.88
C PRO A 326 20.74 2.21 1.37
N ILE A 327 20.74 3.43 0.84
CA ILE A 327 20.92 3.74 -0.59
C ILE A 327 22.28 4.35 -0.93
N GLY A 328 23.17 4.51 0.06
CA GLY A 328 24.52 5.01 -0.18
C GLY A 328 25.35 4.10 -1.09
N PRO A 329 26.58 4.52 -1.45
CA PRO A 329 27.48 3.72 -2.27
C PRO A 329 27.90 2.43 -1.54
N LEU A 330 28.24 1.40 -2.32
CA LEU A 330 28.76 0.14 -1.79
C LEU A 330 30.15 0.36 -1.19
N MET A 331 30.31 -0.03 0.07
CA MET A 331 31.59 0.03 0.79
C MET A 331 31.64 -1.04 1.87
N GLU A 332 32.84 -1.29 2.39
CA GLU A 332 33.03 -2.18 3.53
C GLU A 332 32.47 -1.50 4.80
N VAL A 333 31.27 -1.92 5.22
CA VAL A 333 30.57 -1.34 6.39
C VAL A 333 31.02 -1.99 7.70
N GLU A 334 31.45 -3.25 7.61
CA GLU A 334 32.11 -4.01 8.68
C GLU A 334 33.24 -4.83 8.02
N PRO A 335 34.29 -5.23 8.76
CA PRO A 335 35.37 -6.05 8.21
C PRO A 335 34.85 -7.29 7.48
N GLY A 336 35.06 -7.37 6.16
CA GLY A 336 34.58 -8.44 5.29
C GLY A 336 33.11 -8.35 4.84
N VAL A 337 32.37 -7.30 5.21
CA VAL A 337 30.97 -7.08 4.85
C VAL A 337 30.84 -5.85 3.95
N ILE A 338 30.54 -6.09 2.67
CA ILE A 338 30.22 -5.03 1.71
C ILE A 338 28.73 -4.70 1.84
N GLY A 339 28.41 -3.44 2.12
CA GLY A 339 27.06 -2.95 2.30
C GLY A 339 26.89 -1.50 1.83
N ARG A 340 25.66 -1.01 1.86
CA ARG A 340 25.32 0.39 1.60
C ARG A 340 25.06 1.12 2.91
N TYR A 341 25.55 2.35 3.03
CA TYR A 341 25.27 3.17 4.20
C TYR A 341 23.86 3.78 4.15
N ALA A 342 23.25 4.02 5.31
CA ALA A 342 21.94 4.65 5.45
C ALA A 342 22.00 6.15 5.16
N TYR A 343 21.21 6.61 4.17
CA TYR A 343 21.15 8.04 3.87
C TYR A 343 20.15 8.74 4.80
N SER A 344 20.65 9.36 5.87
CA SER A 344 19.85 9.93 6.98
C SER A 344 18.70 10.89 6.58
N PRO A 345 18.80 11.68 5.48
CA PRO A 345 17.69 12.51 5.02
C PRO A 345 16.54 11.76 4.33
N TRP A 346 16.70 10.46 4.03
CA TRP A 346 15.65 9.62 3.47
C TRP A 346 15.13 8.69 4.55
N ILE A 347 14.07 9.13 5.20
CA ILE A 347 13.49 8.48 6.37
C ILE A 347 12.50 7.42 5.89
N LEU A 348 12.67 6.18 6.36
CA LEU A 348 11.70 5.12 6.21
C LEU A 348 10.88 5.04 7.51
N ALA A 349 9.71 5.68 7.51
CA ALA A 349 8.82 5.68 8.66
C ALA A 349 8.15 4.31 8.80
N GLU A 350 8.41 3.58 9.88
CA GLU A 350 7.90 2.22 10.10
C GLU A 350 6.82 2.16 11.19
N ASN A 351 5.78 1.36 10.97
CA ASN A 351 4.73 1.13 11.96
C ASN A 351 5.28 0.41 13.21
N SER A 352 6.20 -0.54 13.04
CA SER A 352 6.86 -1.27 14.15
C SER A 352 7.59 -0.35 15.14
N ARG A 353 8.03 0.83 14.69
CA ARG A 353 8.69 1.86 15.51
C ARG A 353 7.72 2.94 15.99
N LYS A 354 6.41 2.76 15.77
CA LYS A 354 5.35 3.74 16.06
C LYS A 354 5.61 5.10 15.40
N MET A 355 6.16 5.10 14.19
CA MET A 355 6.37 6.31 13.37
C MET A 355 5.13 6.65 12.54
N LEU A 356 4.25 5.66 12.35
CA LEU A 356 2.96 5.78 11.66
C LEU A 356 1.84 5.68 12.71
N SER A 357 0.80 6.52 12.63
CA SER A 357 -0.35 6.40 13.54
C SER A 357 -1.11 5.09 13.29
N GLU A 358 -1.29 4.30 14.35
CA GLU A 358 -2.05 3.04 14.33
C GLU A 358 -3.58 3.26 14.32
N VAL A 359 -4.01 4.47 14.68
CA VAL A 359 -5.43 4.85 14.80
C VAL A 359 -5.92 5.57 13.55
N SER A 360 -5.06 6.38 12.92
CA SER A 360 -5.43 7.19 11.77
C SER A 360 -5.72 6.32 10.54
N PRO A 361 -6.86 6.51 9.84
CA PRO A 361 -7.17 5.77 8.63
C PRO A 361 -6.16 6.01 7.49
N PHE A 362 -5.41 7.12 7.54
CA PHE A 362 -4.39 7.47 6.55
C PHE A 362 -3.16 6.56 6.60
N THR A 363 -2.75 6.15 7.81
CA THR A 363 -1.49 5.44 8.03
C THR A 363 -1.65 4.03 8.58
N LYS A 364 -2.80 3.72 9.20
CA LYS A 364 -3.10 2.39 9.75
C LYS A 364 -2.88 1.21 8.78
N PRO A 365 -3.21 1.31 7.47
CA PRO A 365 -2.99 0.21 6.54
C PRO A 365 -1.51 0.02 6.14
N LEU A 366 -0.63 0.96 6.47
CA LEU A 366 0.74 0.99 5.99
C LEU A 366 1.69 0.31 6.95
N LYS A 367 2.64 -0.44 6.40
CA LYS A 367 3.76 -1.03 7.14
C LYS A 367 4.91 -0.03 7.28
N ASN A 368 5.20 0.67 6.19
CA ASN A 368 6.23 1.70 6.13
C ASN A 368 5.83 2.80 5.14
N LEU A 369 6.55 3.93 5.17
CA LEU A 369 6.42 5.02 4.21
C LEU A 369 7.79 5.70 4.01
N LEU A 370 8.21 5.88 2.77
CA LEU A 370 9.47 6.57 2.46
C LEU A 370 9.25 8.08 2.36
N LEU A 371 10.04 8.84 3.12
CA LEU A 371 9.94 10.29 3.29
C LEU A 371 11.31 10.93 2.94
N PRO A 372 11.59 11.20 1.66
CA PRO A 372 12.80 11.88 1.25
C PRO A 372 12.74 13.36 1.65
N TRP A 373 13.83 13.89 2.22
CA TRP A 373 14.05 15.33 2.43
C TRP A 373 12.83 16.04 3.04
N ILE A 374 12.54 15.68 4.29
CA ILE A 374 11.34 16.12 5.00
C ILE A 374 11.64 17.19 6.05
N SER A 375 10.76 18.18 6.13
CA SER A 375 10.77 19.22 7.15
C SER A 375 9.82 18.87 8.30
N SER A 376 10.12 19.37 9.49
CA SER A 376 9.28 19.17 10.66
C SER A 376 8.03 20.05 10.64
N LEU A 377 7.00 19.65 11.38
CA LEU A 377 5.74 20.37 11.52
C LEU A 377 5.52 20.84 12.95
N THR A 378 4.95 22.04 13.08
CA THR A 378 4.43 22.56 14.35
C THR A 378 2.91 22.70 14.25
N LEU A 379 2.16 22.26 15.27
CA LEU A 379 0.70 22.37 15.33
C LEU A 379 0.28 23.39 16.38
N PHE A 380 -0.80 24.14 16.10
CA PHE A 380 -1.36 25.19 16.95
C PHE A 380 -2.87 24.96 17.19
N PRO A 381 -3.27 24.00 18.05
CA PRO A 381 -4.67 23.68 18.31
C PRO A 381 -5.53 24.90 18.71
N ASP A 382 -4.95 25.82 19.48
CA ASP A 382 -5.66 27.00 20.00
C ASP A 382 -6.14 27.97 18.90
N ARG A 383 -5.53 27.94 17.71
CA ARG A 383 -5.93 28.80 16.58
C ARG A 383 -7.22 28.31 15.90
N GLN A 384 -7.53 27.02 16.00
CA GLN A 384 -8.70 26.39 15.38
C GLN A 384 -9.38 25.43 16.37
N PRO A 385 -10.08 25.93 17.40
CA PRO A 385 -10.59 25.11 18.50
C PRO A 385 -11.68 24.09 18.10
N LYS A 386 -12.29 24.23 16.92
CA LYS A 386 -13.28 23.30 16.35
C LYS A 386 -12.67 22.29 15.37
N VAL A 387 -11.35 22.24 15.28
CA VAL A 387 -10.60 21.38 14.36
C VAL A 387 -9.79 20.38 15.18
N LYS A 388 -10.02 19.09 14.94
CA LYS A 388 -9.19 18.04 15.52
C LYS A 388 -7.89 17.97 14.73
N MET A 389 -6.76 18.10 15.42
CA MET A 389 -5.42 17.99 14.82
C MET A 389 -4.76 16.70 15.32
N GLU A 390 -4.38 15.82 14.40
CA GLU A 390 -3.80 14.52 14.70
C GLU A 390 -2.47 14.35 13.96
N PRO A 391 -1.33 14.22 14.67
CA PRO A 391 -0.07 13.76 14.07
C PRO A 391 -0.22 12.34 13.52
N ILE A 392 0.12 12.14 12.25
CA ILE A 392 0.01 10.84 11.58
C ILE A 392 1.36 10.25 11.18
N LEU A 393 2.37 11.11 10.99
CA LEU A 393 3.74 10.72 10.66
C LEU A 393 4.69 11.35 11.68
N LEU A 394 5.55 10.52 12.25
CA LEU A 394 6.52 10.88 13.28
C LEU A 394 7.91 10.36 12.89
N SER A 395 8.96 11.01 13.36
CA SER A 395 10.32 10.47 13.32
C SER A 395 10.54 9.39 14.39
N SER A 396 11.71 8.76 14.39
CA SER A 396 12.23 8.06 15.56
C SER A 396 12.59 9.05 16.67
N GLU A 397 12.90 8.51 17.85
CA GLU A 397 13.40 9.32 18.97
C GLU A 397 14.84 9.81 18.76
N GLU A 398 15.59 9.20 17.83
CA GLU A 398 16.99 9.50 17.53
C GLU A 398 17.17 10.58 16.45
N ALA A 399 16.07 11.10 15.92
CA ALA A 399 16.09 12.06 14.84
C ALA A 399 16.63 13.44 15.30
N GLU A 400 17.26 14.13 14.35
CA GLU A 400 17.84 15.46 14.50
C GLU A 400 17.19 16.43 13.50
N ILE A 401 17.08 17.70 13.89
CA ILE A 401 16.67 18.80 13.01
C ILE A 401 17.90 19.64 12.68
N ARG A 402 18.12 19.93 11.38
CA ARG A 402 19.10 20.90 10.91
C ARG A 402 18.41 22.02 10.12
N SER A 403 18.71 23.27 10.45
CA SER A 403 18.08 24.45 9.86
C SER A 403 19.06 25.28 9.02
N SER A 404 18.55 26.30 8.33
CA SER A 404 19.32 27.21 7.46
C SER A 404 19.86 26.52 6.21
N ILE A 405 21.16 26.23 6.13
CA ILE A 405 21.77 25.61 4.95
C ILE A 405 22.33 24.26 5.39
N VAL A 406 21.87 23.19 4.75
CA VAL A 406 22.28 21.83 5.11
C VAL A 406 22.99 21.18 3.94
N ALA A 407 24.19 20.65 4.17
CA ALA A 407 24.88 19.84 3.19
C ALA A 407 24.17 18.49 3.04
N LEU A 408 23.98 18.06 1.79
CA LEU A 408 23.30 16.81 1.45
C LEU A 408 24.26 15.65 1.20
N GLY A 409 25.56 15.93 1.06
CA GLY A 409 26.57 14.90 0.88
C GLY A 409 26.79 14.10 2.16
N GLU A 410 26.90 12.78 2.02
CA GLU A 410 27.03 11.85 3.14
C GLU A 410 28.20 12.22 4.05
N LYS A 411 29.39 12.43 3.47
CA LYS A 411 30.59 12.81 4.24
C LYS A 411 30.37 14.04 5.11
N GLN A 412 29.68 15.05 4.59
CA GLN A 412 29.38 16.29 5.33
C GLN A 412 28.32 16.06 6.42
N ILE A 413 27.31 15.22 6.15
CA ILE A 413 26.29 14.87 7.13
C ILE A 413 26.94 14.17 8.34
N PHE A 414 27.79 13.18 8.11
CA PHE A 414 28.47 12.39 9.15
C PHE A 414 29.67 13.07 9.80
N ALA A 415 30.24 14.10 9.17
CA ALA A 415 31.31 14.91 9.77
C ALA A 415 30.85 15.64 11.04
N THR A 416 29.55 15.89 11.17
CA THR A 416 28.95 16.50 12.36
C THR A 416 28.18 15.42 13.13
N PRO A 417 28.59 15.08 14.38
CA PRO A 417 27.91 14.07 15.18
C PRO A 417 26.42 14.38 15.35
N PHE A 418 25.58 13.36 15.28
CA PHE A 418 24.15 13.54 15.44
C PHE A 418 23.77 13.94 16.86
N ARG A 419 22.88 14.92 16.99
CA ARG A 419 22.36 15.39 18.29
C ARG A 419 20.87 15.07 18.38
N SER A 420 20.57 13.88 18.88
CA SER A 420 19.20 13.45 19.14
C SER A 420 18.52 14.33 20.20
N GLY A 421 17.28 14.73 19.93
CA GLY A 421 16.41 15.37 20.92
C GLY A 421 15.70 14.40 21.86
N ASN A 422 15.88 13.07 21.70
CA ASN A 422 15.17 12.00 22.41
C ASN A 422 13.65 12.19 22.41
N LYS A 423 13.12 12.74 21.31
CA LYS A 423 11.71 13.03 21.13
C LYS A 423 11.36 12.87 19.66
N LYS A 424 10.21 12.24 19.43
CA LYS A 424 9.64 12.13 18.08
C LYS A 424 9.26 13.52 17.55
N ILE A 425 9.65 13.78 16.31
CA ILE A 425 9.34 14.99 15.56
C ILE A 425 8.11 14.73 14.70
N VAL A 426 7.18 15.68 14.63
CA VAL A 426 6.01 15.58 13.75
C VAL A 426 6.42 15.88 12.32
N LEU A 427 6.14 14.93 11.41
CA LEU A 427 6.49 15.01 9.99
C LEU A 427 5.26 15.18 9.09
N GLY A 428 4.09 14.78 9.60
CA GLY A 428 2.82 14.84 8.89
C GLY A 428 1.64 14.82 9.86
N ALA A 429 0.58 15.55 9.53
CA ALA A 429 -0.61 15.69 10.36
C ALA A 429 -1.88 15.81 9.53
N VAL A 430 -3.00 15.44 10.14
CA VAL A 430 -4.35 15.64 9.60
C VAL A 430 -5.09 16.61 10.50
N LEU A 431 -5.70 17.62 9.89
CA LEU A 431 -6.56 18.60 10.54
C LEU A 431 -7.97 18.45 9.96
N GLU A 432 -8.95 18.17 10.79
CA GLU A 432 -10.33 17.91 10.36
C GLU A 432 -11.35 18.60 11.26
N GLY A 433 -12.31 19.29 10.65
CA GLY A 433 -13.43 19.92 11.36
C GLY A 433 -13.95 21.18 10.68
N SER A 434 -14.52 22.07 11.49
CA SER A 434 -15.02 23.38 11.05
C SER A 434 -13.95 24.43 11.26
N PHE A 435 -13.34 24.90 10.17
CA PHE A 435 -12.29 25.92 10.19
C PHE A 435 -12.89 27.31 10.28
N ARG A 436 -12.16 28.24 10.90
CA ARG A 436 -12.39 29.68 10.81
C ARG A 436 -11.54 30.26 9.68
N SER A 437 -12.11 31.18 8.92
CA SER A 437 -11.41 31.87 7.82
C SER A 437 -10.22 32.66 8.37
N ALA A 438 -9.13 32.66 7.62
CA ALA A 438 -7.96 33.50 7.86
C ALA A 438 -8.26 34.98 7.60
N PHE A 439 -9.34 35.27 6.87
CA PHE A 439 -9.73 36.60 6.44
C PHE A 439 -10.87 37.14 7.30
N SER A 440 -10.94 38.46 7.47
CA SER A 440 -12.03 39.13 8.19
C SER A 440 -13.17 39.56 7.24
N SER A 441 -12.84 39.78 5.97
CA SER A 441 -13.74 40.16 4.89
C SER A 441 -13.14 39.81 3.52
N ALA A 442 -13.96 39.74 2.48
CA ALA A 442 -13.49 39.61 1.11
C ALA A 442 -12.51 40.74 0.72
N PRO A 443 -11.36 40.45 0.08
CA PRO A 443 -10.46 41.46 -0.43
C PRO A 443 -11.16 42.41 -1.41
N LYS A 444 -10.74 43.68 -1.45
CA LYS A 444 -11.39 44.75 -2.24
C LYS A 444 -11.51 44.43 -3.74
N THR A 445 -10.64 43.57 -4.26
CA THR A 445 -10.60 43.11 -5.65
C THR A 445 -11.81 42.25 -6.02
N PHE A 446 -12.44 41.58 -5.04
CA PHE A 446 -13.64 40.78 -5.26
C PHE A 446 -14.90 41.63 -5.12
N LYS A 447 -15.83 41.54 -6.08
CA LYS A 447 -17.13 42.21 -6.00
C LYS A 447 -17.93 41.69 -4.79
N LYS A 448 -18.69 42.57 -4.13
CA LYS A 448 -19.56 42.28 -2.96
C LYS A 448 -20.60 41.15 -3.18
N THR A 449 -20.75 40.66 -4.41
CA THR A 449 -21.67 39.57 -4.78
C THR A 449 -21.21 38.19 -4.31
N ASN A 450 -19.93 37.98 -4.00
CA ASN A 450 -19.47 36.69 -3.46
C ASN A 450 -19.75 36.64 -1.95
N LEU A 451 -20.60 35.70 -1.54
CA LEU A 451 -20.96 35.49 -0.13
C LEU A 451 -19.71 35.03 0.64
N PHE A 452 -19.08 35.95 1.37
CA PHE A 452 -17.91 35.65 2.19
C PHE A 452 -18.29 34.75 3.37
N LEU A 453 -17.58 33.63 3.51
CA LEU A 453 -17.74 32.68 4.60
C LEU A 453 -16.68 32.92 5.68
N LYS A 454 -17.13 33.15 6.92
CA LYS A 454 -16.26 33.35 8.10
C LYS A 454 -15.78 32.05 8.74
N GLN A 455 -16.50 30.96 8.50
CA GLN A 455 -16.20 29.63 9.00
C GLN A 455 -16.75 28.60 8.01
N THR A 456 -16.33 27.34 8.16
CA THR A 456 -16.87 26.24 7.36
C THR A 456 -18.40 26.20 7.47
N SER A 457 -19.07 26.05 6.33
CA SER A 457 -20.53 25.97 6.24
C SER A 457 -21.11 24.93 7.20
N GLU A 458 -22.27 25.24 7.77
CA GLU A 458 -22.94 24.37 8.73
C GLU A 458 -23.22 22.98 8.14
N GLY A 459 -22.96 21.93 8.93
CA GLY A 459 -23.11 20.53 8.50
C GLY A 459 -21.99 20.00 7.60
N LYS A 460 -20.99 20.82 7.24
CA LYS A 460 -19.81 20.38 6.50
C LYS A 460 -18.56 20.40 7.37
N ASN A 461 -17.63 19.50 7.07
CA ASN A 461 -16.28 19.50 7.59
C ASN A 461 -15.30 19.66 6.42
N SER A 462 -14.20 20.36 6.69
CA SER A 462 -13.07 20.44 5.78
C SER A 462 -11.93 19.61 6.35
N ARG A 463 -11.01 19.18 5.48
CA ARG A 463 -9.82 18.44 5.90
C ARG A 463 -8.55 18.99 5.27
N ILE A 464 -7.49 19.10 6.06
CA ILE A 464 -6.14 19.38 5.59
C ILE A 464 -5.23 18.23 6.00
N LEU A 465 -4.72 17.49 5.01
CA LEU A 465 -3.58 16.60 5.21
C LEU A 465 -2.32 17.37 4.85
N VAL A 466 -1.36 17.46 5.77
CA VAL A 466 -0.07 18.11 5.53
C VAL A 466 1.08 17.13 5.77
N VAL A 467 2.03 17.08 4.83
CA VAL A 467 3.30 16.35 4.95
C VAL A 467 4.43 17.29 4.57
N GLY A 468 5.48 17.37 5.38
CA GLY A 468 6.61 18.29 5.21
C GLY A 468 7.57 17.94 4.06
N SER A 469 7.14 17.15 3.08
CA SER A 469 7.91 16.83 1.88
C SER A 469 6.97 16.57 0.70
N PRO A 470 7.26 17.07 -0.50
CA PRO A 470 6.63 16.67 -1.75
C PRO A 470 7.30 15.46 -2.42
N TYR A 471 8.50 15.06 -1.96
CA TYR A 471 9.35 14.09 -2.66
C TYR A 471 8.89 12.64 -2.48
N LEU A 472 7.90 12.38 -1.63
CA LEU A 472 7.24 11.08 -1.50
C LEU A 472 6.44 10.65 -2.74
N VAL A 473 6.18 11.56 -3.68
CA VAL A 473 5.54 11.30 -5.00
C VAL A 473 6.43 11.66 -6.19
N SER A 474 7.68 12.00 -5.93
CA SER A 474 8.64 12.39 -6.97
C SER A 474 8.97 11.21 -7.88
N ASP A 475 9.17 11.47 -9.17
CA ASP A 475 9.57 10.46 -10.15
C ASP A 475 10.95 9.85 -9.84
N LEU A 476 11.80 10.54 -9.06
CA LEU A 476 12.99 9.96 -8.42
C LEU A 476 12.74 8.62 -7.70
N LEU A 477 11.55 8.42 -7.13
CA LEU A 477 11.22 7.19 -6.43
C LEU A 477 10.84 6.04 -7.37
N ALA A 478 10.74 6.29 -8.68
CA ALA A 478 10.53 5.27 -9.70
C ALA A 478 11.83 4.53 -10.09
N HIS A 479 12.99 4.95 -9.60
CA HIS A 479 14.26 4.27 -9.84
C HIS A 479 14.31 2.87 -9.19
N PRO A 480 15.09 1.92 -9.74
CA PRO A 480 15.10 0.53 -9.29
C PRO A 480 15.31 0.33 -7.78
N GLU A 481 16.11 1.18 -7.14
CA GLU A 481 16.44 1.10 -5.71
C GLU A 481 15.22 1.39 -4.80
N THR A 482 14.29 2.24 -5.24
CA THR A 482 13.14 2.71 -4.46
C THR A 482 11.78 2.33 -5.03
N ARG A 483 11.72 1.91 -6.31
CA ARG A 483 10.48 1.62 -7.05
C ARG A 483 9.54 0.68 -6.30
N LYS A 484 10.10 -0.32 -5.61
CA LYS A 484 9.28 -1.28 -4.85
C LYS A 484 8.57 -0.61 -3.68
N ILE A 485 9.30 0.12 -2.83
CA ILE A 485 8.71 0.87 -1.70
C ILE A 485 7.75 1.94 -2.22
N TYR A 486 8.11 2.62 -3.32
CA TYR A 486 7.26 3.62 -3.95
C TYR A 486 5.89 3.04 -4.37
N LYS A 487 5.91 1.89 -5.07
CA LYS A 487 4.71 1.16 -5.50
C LYS A 487 3.89 0.60 -4.33
N ASP A 488 4.56 0.01 -3.35
CA ASP A 488 3.89 -0.78 -2.31
C ASP A 488 3.44 0.07 -1.10
N SER A 489 4.01 1.27 -0.92
CA SER A 489 3.77 2.11 0.26
C SER A 489 3.35 3.54 -0.08
N ASN A 490 4.20 4.29 -0.81
CA ASN A 490 3.96 5.72 -1.05
C ASN A 490 2.74 5.99 -1.93
N ILE A 491 2.61 5.28 -3.07
CA ILE A 491 1.45 5.43 -3.95
C ILE A 491 0.15 5.08 -3.21
N PRO A 492 0.04 3.91 -2.53
CA PRO A 492 -1.12 3.59 -1.70
C PRO A 492 -1.46 4.64 -0.64
N PHE A 493 -0.46 5.21 0.04
CA PHE A 493 -0.68 6.29 1.03
C PHE A 493 -1.40 7.48 0.40
N LEU A 494 -0.94 7.97 -0.76
CA LEU A 494 -1.53 9.14 -1.40
C LEU A 494 -2.89 8.85 -2.02
N LEU A 495 -3.08 7.68 -2.63
CA LEU A 495 -4.38 7.30 -3.15
C LEU A 495 -5.41 7.19 -2.01
N ASN A 496 -5.03 6.60 -0.88
CA ASN A 496 -5.89 6.56 0.31
C ASN A 496 -6.18 7.96 0.85
N ALA A 497 -5.19 8.86 0.86
CA ALA A 497 -5.40 10.24 1.30
C ALA A 497 -6.43 10.99 0.44
N LEU A 498 -6.38 10.79 -0.88
CA LEU A 498 -7.34 11.37 -1.82
C LEU A 498 -8.74 10.78 -1.64
N ASP A 499 -8.86 9.45 -1.52
CA ASP A 499 -10.13 8.77 -1.29
C ASP A 499 -10.77 9.19 0.05
N ILE A 500 -10.01 9.18 1.16
CA ILE A 500 -10.50 9.62 2.48
C ILE A 500 -10.98 11.08 2.41
N SER A 501 -10.24 11.93 1.68
CA SER A 501 -10.62 13.33 1.45
C SER A 501 -11.94 13.43 0.69
N GLY A 502 -12.16 12.59 -0.32
CA GLY A 502 -13.44 12.45 -1.02
C GLY A 502 -14.57 11.80 -0.21
N GLY A 503 -14.33 11.39 1.05
CA GLY A 503 -15.31 10.70 1.89
C GLY A 503 -15.44 9.20 1.60
N ASP A 504 -14.47 8.64 0.88
CA ASP A 504 -14.45 7.25 0.45
C ASP A 504 -13.45 6.42 1.27
N SER A 505 -13.89 5.27 1.78
CA SER A 505 -13.04 4.39 2.58
C SER A 505 -12.96 2.95 2.09
N ASP A 506 -13.66 2.58 1.01
CA ASP A 506 -13.79 1.15 0.69
C ASP A 506 -12.48 0.57 0.15
N LEU A 507 -11.72 1.34 -0.65
CA LEU A 507 -10.45 0.89 -1.24
C LEU A 507 -9.28 0.86 -0.24
N ILE A 508 -9.37 1.57 0.88
CA ILE A 508 -8.26 1.73 1.84
C ILE A 508 -7.74 0.37 2.32
N ARG A 509 -8.66 -0.51 2.70
CA ARG A 509 -8.28 -1.84 3.21
C ARG A 509 -7.79 -2.77 2.12
N ILE A 510 -8.30 -2.63 0.89
CA ILE A 510 -7.86 -3.43 -0.25
C ILE A 510 -6.42 -3.07 -0.60
N ARG A 511 -6.08 -1.77 -0.67
CA ARG A 511 -4.69 -1.31 -0.93
C ARG A 511 -3.71 -1.71 0.18
N GLY A 512 -4.15 -1.73 1.45
CA GLY A 512 -3.34 -2.17 2.58
C GLY A 512 -2.85 -3.62 2.50
N LYS A 513 -3.56 -4.50 1.74
CA LYS A 513 -3.14 -5.90 1.57
C LYS A 513 -1.82 -6.07 0.81
N LYS A 514 -1.46 -5.09 -0.03
CA LYS A 514 -0.25 -5.09 -0.89
C LYS A 514 1.01 -4.55 -0.19
N SER A 515 0.88 -3.72 0.86
CA SER A 515 1.98 -2.97 1.50
C SER A 515 3.01 -3.80 2.28
N ALA A 516 3.05 -5.12 2.11
CA ALA A 516 3.94 -6.01 2.84
C ALA A 516 5.33 -6.10 2.18
N PHE A 517 6.14 -5.04 2.26
CA PHE A 517 7.59 -5.24 2.22
C PHE A 517 8.00 -5.92 3.52
N LEU A 518 8.01 -7.26 3.51
CA LEU A 518 8.57 -8.05 4.60
C LEU A 518 10.09 -8.08 4.40
N LYS A 519 10.81 -7.13 5.00
CA LYS A 519 12.17 -7.46 5.41
C LYS A 519 12.01 -8.51 6.50
N LEU A 520 12.57 -9.70 6.31
CA LEU A 520 12.68 -10.63 7.42
C LEU A 520 13.41 -9.88 8.53
N ASN A 521 12.77 -9.74 9.69
CA ASN A 521 13.47 -9.19 10.85
C ASN A 521 14.73 -10.03 11.04
N PRO A 522 15.91 -9.42 11.15
CA PRO A 522 17.09 -10.18 11.51
C PRO A 522 16.80 -10.85 12.84
N PHE A 523 17.00 -12.17 12.91
CA PHE A 523 16.87 -12.88 14.18
C PHE A 523 17.73 -12.18 15.22
N SER A 524 17.18 -11.97 16.42
CA SER A 524 17.99 -11.57 17.56
C SER A 524 19.11 -12.60 17.77
N ASP A 525 20.24 -12.18 18.33
CA ASP A 525 21.36 -13.11 18.52
C ASP A 525 20.96 -14.28 19.43
N THR A 526 20.05 -14.06 20.38
CA THR A 526 19.44 -15.12 21.19
C THR A 526 18.64 -16.12 20.37
N GLU A 527 17.83 -15.66 19.40
CA GLU A 527 17.08 -16.54 18.51
C GLU A 527 18.01 -17.33 17.59
N LYS A 528 19.04 -16.69 17.01
CA LYS A 528 20.04 -17.38 16.18
C LYS A 528 20.69 -18.52 16.94
N ILE A 529 21.12 -18.26 18.17
CA ILE A 529 21.77 -19.26 19.04
C ILE A 529 20.79 -20.38 19.36
N THR A 530 19.55 -20.04 19.74
CA THR A 530 18.52 -21.03 20.09
C THR A 530 18.17 -21.93 18.92
N PHE A 531 17.93 -21.37 17.73
CA PHE A 531 17.64 -22.15 16.52
C PHE A 531 18.84 -22.98 16.07
N SER A 532 20.06 -22.46 16.19
CA SER A 532 21.28 -23.23 15.89
C SER A 532 21.41 -24.42 16.83
N PHE A 533 21.18 -24.24 18.14
CA PHE A 533 21.22 -25.32 19.12
C PHE A 533 20.11 -26.37 18.87
N LEU A 534 18.89 -25.92 18.56
CA LEU A 534 17.76 -26.80 18.27
C LEU A 534 17.99 -27.62 16.99
N ASN A 535 18.60 -27.04 15.95
CA ASN A 535 18.95 -27.76 14.73
C ASN A 535 20.12 -28.72 14.96
N LEU A 536 21.14 -28.29 15.72
CA LEU A 536 22.35 -29.08 15.97
C LEU A 536 22.11 -30.27 16.90
N LEU A 537 21.30 -30.11 17.95
CA LEU A 537 21.10 -31.12 18.98
C LEU A 537 19.65 -31.61 19.07
N GLY A 538 18.67 -30.74 18.87
CA GLY A 538 17.25 -31.09 18.96
C GLY A 538 16.80 -32.08 17.89
N ILE A 539 17.11 -31.82 16.61
CA ILE A 539 16.72 -32.72 15.50
C ILE A 539 17.38 -34.11 15.64
N PRO A 540 18.71 -34.22 15.86
CA PRO A 540 19.34 -35.52 16.10
C PRO A 540 18.80 -36.23 17.34
N PHE A 541 18.51 -35.50 18.42
CA PHE A 541 17.92 -36.08 19.63
C PHE A 541 16.52 -36.64 19.36
N LEU A 542 15.66 -35.92 18.66
CA LEU A 542 14.32 -36.39 18.29
C LEU A 542 14.38 -37.63 17.39
N LEU A 543 15.29 -37.66 16.43
CA LEU A 543 15.54 -38.83 15.58
C LEU A 543 16.08 -40.01 16.39
N GLY A 544 17.01 -39.76 17.31
CA GLY A 544 17.55 -40.77 18.22
C GLY A 544 16.47 -41.34 19.14
N LEU A 545 15.63 -40.48 19.73
CA LEU A 545 14.51 -40.85 20.58
C LEU A 545 13.46 -41.67 19.81
N TYR A 546 13.10 -41.24 18.60
CA TYR A 546 12.20 -41.99 17.72
C TYR A 546 12.77 -43.38 17.41
N THR A 547 14.06 -43.46 17.07
CA THR A 547 14.74 -44.73 16.77
C THR A 547 14.77 -45.64 17.99
N TYR A 548 15.10 -45.10 19.16
CA TYR A 548 15.09 -45.82 20.43
C TYR A 548 13.69 -46.36 20.77
N LEU A 549 12.66 -45.52 20.69
CA LEU A 549 11.26 -45.92 20.93
C LEU A 549 10.80 -46.99 19.93
N ARG A 550 11.20 -46.89 18.66
CA ARG A 550 10.90 -47.88 17.62
C ARG A 550 11.57 -49.23 17.90
N ILE A 551 12.84 -49.22 18.30
CA ILE A 551 13.57 -50.44 18.69
C ILE A 551 12.93 -51.06 19.93
N ARG A 552 12.58 -50.26 20.95
CA ARG A 552 11.94 -50.75 22.18
C ARG A 552 10.56 -51.37 21.90
N ARG A 553 9.76 -50.78 21.00
CA ARG A 553 8.48 -51.37 20.57
C ARG A 553 8.66 -52.68 19.81
N ARG A 554 9.67 -52.78 18.95
CA ARG A 554 9.99 -54.00 18.20
C ARG A 554 10.51 -55.12 19.11
N ASN A 555 11.24 -54.77 20.16
CA ASN A 555 11.81 -55.72 21.12
C ASN A 555 10.88 -55.96 22.33
N SER A 556 9.69 -55.34 22.37
CA SER A 556 8.68 -55.66 23.38
C SER A 556 8.04 -57.00 22.99
N PRO A 557 8.20 -58.07 23.79
CA PRO A 557 7.64 -59.37 23.46
C PRO A 557 6.11 -59.26 23.39
N GLN A 558 5.55 -59.38 22.18
CA GLN A 558 4.14 -59.71 22.03
C GLN A 558 3.93 -61.07 22.70
N GLY A 559 3.04 -61.09 23.68
CA GLY A 559 2.84 -62.21 24.59
C GLY A 559 2.71 -63.55 23.87
N LYS A 560 3.63 -64.47 24.19
CA LYS A 560 3.33 -65.90 24.13
C LYS A 560 2.16 -66.13 25.08
N ASN A 561 0.98 -66.44 24.53
CA ASN A 561 -0.10 -67.05 25.29
C ASN A 561 0.40 -68.32 25.98
N PRO A 562 0.26 -68.47 27.31
CA PRO A 562 0.41 -69.77 27.95
C PRO A 562 -0.94 -70.48 27.88
N LYS A 563 -1.02 -71.62 27.19
CA LYS A 563 -1.89 -72.75 27.58
C LYS A 563 -1.67 -73.99 26.70
N SER A 564 -1.72 -75.12 27.41
CA SER A 564 -1.59 -76.54 27.05
C SER A 564 -0.22 -77.01 26.60
#